data_AF-A0A7K2WNB4-F1
#
_entry.id   AF-A0A7K2WNB4-F1
#
_cell.length_a   1.000
_cell.length_b   1.000
_cell.length_c   1.000
_cell.angle_alpha   90.00
_cell.angle_beta   90.00
_cell.angle_gamma   90.00
#
_symmetry.space_group_name_H-M   'P 1'
#
loop_
_entity.id
_entity.type
_entity.pdbx_description
1 polymer ?
#
loop_
_entity_poly.entity_id
_entity_poly.type
_entity_poly.pdbx_seq_one_letter_code
_entity_poly.pdbx_strand_id
1 'polypeptide(L)'
;MSGRIRRGPVLRGAVAAVAAGAVLTGGFNALPGDPADGGRADRATVASGKPVQTEHEALTAAARSGEKVEILAMRTERREIYAEPDGTFTAREFTDPVRTFQDGSWVDIDTTLVRHGDGTVAPKATAVGLSFSGGEPGRPFATLNQAGRELALTWPYGELSAPVLDGASATYKDALPGVDLTVRAEADGFGHLLVVNTPEAAADPRLAKLELGLDTDGLTVTETTSGALKAEDAAVGGTVFEAGKPAMWDSAAVKEAESGPQGPAAVSKALTRAAVAADPAPSAAPEP
;
A
#
# COMPACT_ATOMS: atom_id res chain seq x y z
N MET A 1 -19.32 -56.47 -14.21
CA MET A 1 -20.02 -57.02 -13.04
C MET A 1 -20.80 -55.89 -12.39
N SER A 2 -22.13 -55.95 -12.52
CA SER A 2 -23.07 -54.98 -11.97
C SER A 2 -23.35 -55.24 -10.49
N GLY A 3 -23.44 -54.19 -9.67
CA GLY A 3 -24.04 -54.23 -8.34
C GLY A 3 -24.93 -53.00 -8.13
N ARG A 4 -26.25 -53.23 -8.03
CA ARG A 4 -27.33 -52.23 -7.97
C ARG A 4 -27.65 -51.79 -6.53
N ILE A 5 -27.87 -50.49 -6.37
CA ILE A 5 -29.05 -49.78 -5.79
C ILE A 5 -29.91 -50.53 -4.75
N ARG A 6 -30.17 -49.89 -3.58
CA ARG A 6 -31.53 -49.75 -3.01
C ARG A 6 -31.75 -48.39 -2.32
N ARG A 7 -32.90 -47.80 -2.66
CA ARG A 7 -33.53 -46.56 -2.16
C ARG A 7 -34.39 -46.86 -0.93
N GLY A 8 -34.69 -45.85 -0.10
CA GLY A 8 -35.97 -45.79 0.63
C GLY A 8 -36.06 -44.73 1.74
N PRO A 9 -37.25 -44.12 2.01
CA PRO A 9 -37.40 -42.72 2.45
C PRO A 9 -38.08 -42.53 3.83
N VAL A 10 -38.04 -41.31 4.40
CA VAL A 10 -39.02 -40.82 5.41
C VAL A 10 -39.16 -39.29 5.24
N LEU A 11 -40.20 -38.79 4.57
CA LEU A 11 -41.44 -38.16 5.10
C LEU A 11 -41.23 -37.12 6.22
N ARG A 12 -41.45 -35.83 5.92
CA ARG A 12 -42.68 -35.02 6.09
C ARG A 12 -42.94 -34.52 7.51
N GLY A 13 -42.94 -33.20 7.66
CA GLY A 13 -43.56 -32.47 8.76
C GLY A 13 -43.67 -30.98 8.41
N ALA A 14 -44.83 -30.58 7.90
CA ALA A 14 -45.23 -29.18 7.74
C ALA A 14 -46.10 -28.79 8.94
N VAL A 15 -45.90 -27.60 9.51
CA VAL A 15 -46.93 -26.86 10.26
C VAL A 15 -46.76 -25.37 9.96
N ALA A 16 -47.90 -24.74 9.68
CA ALA A 16 -48.07 -23.38 9.18
C ALA A 16 -48.49 -22.39 10.29
N ALA A 17 -48.30 -21.11 9.97
CA ALA A 17 -49.11 -19.92 10.26
C ALA A 17 -49.30 -19.45 11.73
N VAL A 18 -49.13 -18.14 11.97
CA VAL A 18 -50.21 -17.14 12.17
C VAL A 18 -49.61 -15.72 12.12
N ALA A 19 -50.35 -14.80 11.48
CA ALA A 19 -50.10 -13.37 11.35
C ALA A 19 -50.87 -12.53 12.39
N ALA A 20 -50.33 -11.36 12.75
CA ALA A 20 -51.01 -10.12 13.16
C ALA A 20 -49.91 -9.03 13.27
N GLY A 21 -49.99 -7.81 12.73
CA GLY A 21 -51.12 -6.95 12.44
C GLY A 21 -51.14 -5.78 13.43
N ALA A 22 -50.53 -4.64 13.07
CA ALA A 22 -50.81 -3.35 13.73
C ALA A 22 -50.59 -2.19 12.74
N VAL A 23 -51.70 -1.65 12.28
CA VAL A 23 -51.85 -0.35 11.61
C VAL A 23 -51.85 0.73 12.68
N LEU A 24 -51.08 1.81 12.48
CA LEU A 24 -51.30 3.08 13.18
C LEU A 24 -51.58 4.15 12.13
N THR A 25 -52.83 4.58 12.10
CA THR A 25 -53.32 5.81 11.46
C THR A 25 -53.24 6.97 12.43
N GLY A 26 -52.82 8.14 11.93
CA GLY A 26 -53.01 9.45 12.55
C GLY A 26 -51.83 10.36 12.18
N GLY A 27 -51.99 11.58 11.70
CA GLY A 27 -53.14 12.37 11.28
C GLY A 27 -52.55 13.65 10.66
N PHE A 28 -53.16 14.13 9.58
CA PHE A 28 -52.81 15.41 8.97
C PHE A 28 -53.15 16.57 9.92
N ASN A 29 -52.18 17.44 10.19
CA ASN A 29 -52.44 18.84 10.51
C ASN A 29 -51.44 19.68 9.71
N ALA A 30 -51.95 20.35 8.68
CA ALA A 30 -51.26 21.43 8.00
C ALA A 30 -51.66 22.75 8.67
N LEU A 31 -50.68 23.61 8.94
CA LEU A 31 -50.87 25.06 9.00
C LEU A 31 -49.69 25.75 8.29
N PRO A 32 -49.93 26.86 7.57
CA PRO A 32 -48.95 27.52 6.70
C PRO A 32 -48.11 28.57 7.44
N GLY A 33 -46.84 28.73 7.05
CA GLY A 33 -45.95 29.79 7.50
C GLY A 33 -44.79 29.99 6.52
N ASP A 34 -44.57 31.24 6.13
CA ASP A 34 -43.80 31.79 5.00
C ASP A 34 -42.28 31.51 4.92
N PRO A 35 -41.61 31.85 3.79
CA PRO A 35 -40.27 31.39 3.41
C PRO A 35 -39.11 32.28 3.88
N ALA A 36 -37.90 31.71 3.72
CA ALA A 36 -36.57 32.34 3.64
C ALA A 36 -35.80 32.60 4.96
N ASP A 37 -34.81 31.74 5.23
CA ASP A 37 -33.38 32.07 5.38
C ASP A 37 -32.64 30.71 5.45
N GLY A 38 -31.62 30.37 4.66
CA GLY A 38 -30.38 31.11 4.51
C GLY A 38 -29.26 30.41 5.30
N GLY A 39 -28.71 29.32 4.75
CA GLY A 39 -27.34 28.89 5.05
C GLY A 39 -27.13 27.97 6.25
N ARG A 40 -27.18 26.66 6.00
CA ARG A 40 -26.03 25.73 6.16
C ARG A 40 -26.44 24.45 5.46
N ALA A 41 -26.09 24.33 4.18
CA ALA A 41 -26.13 23.04 3.54
C ALA A 41 -25.17 22.14 4.31
N ASP A 42 -25.73 21.30 5.17
CA ASP A 42 -25.11 20.06 5.57
C ASP A 42 -24.62 19.41 4.28
N ARG A 43 -23.29 19.32 4.16
CA ARG A 43 -22.62 18.50 3.16
C ARG A 43 -22.88 17.05 3.55
N ALA A 44 -24.14 16.63 3.35
CA ALA A 44 -24.56 15.26 3.46
C ALA A 44 -23.97 14.54 2.24
N THR A 45 -22.92 13.78 2.50
CA THR A 45 -22.37 12.74 1.65
C THR A 45 -23.52 11.90 1.05
N VAL A 46 -23.84 12.16 -0.21
CA VAL A 46 -24.72 11.25 -0.96
C VAL A 46 -23.87 10.09 -1.44
N ALA A 47 -23.82 9.03 -0.63
CA ALA A 47 -23.45 7.70 -1.11
C ALA A 47 -24.36 6.66 -0.44
N SER A 48 -25.65 6.74 -0.77
CA SER A 48 -26.62 5.65 -0.56
C SER A 48 -27.23 5.30 -1.92
N GLY A 49 -26.37 4.80 -2.82
CA GLY A 49 -26.71 4.32 -4.14
C GLY A 49 -25.81 3.15 -4.50
N LYS A 50 -26.25 2.28 -5.41
CA LYS A 50 -25.39 1.20 -5.91
C LYS A 50 -24.08 1.81 -6.46
N PRO A 51 -22.93 1.19 -6.21
CA PRO A 51 -21.64 1.67 -6.70
C PRO A 51 -21.67 1.77 -8.23
N VAL A 52 -21.35 2.95 -8.76
CA VAL A 52 -21.35 3.23 -10.20
C VAL A 52 -20.15 2.56 -10.87
N GLN A 53 -20.41 1.76 -11.91
CA GLN A 53 -19.37 0.94 -12.53
C GLN A 53 -18.92 1.48 -13.88
N THR A 54 -19.83 2.09 -14.66
CA THR A 54 -19.53 2.48 -16.05
C THR A 54 -19.46 3.99 -16.24
N GLU A 55 -18.76 4.44 -17.28
CA GLU A 55 -18.66 5.84 -17.69
C GLU A 55 -20.05 6.47 -17.93
N HIS A 56 -20.93 5.77 -18.65
CA HIS A 56 -22.26 6.28 -18.97
C HIS A 56 -23.14 6.47 -17.72
N GLU A 57 -23.09 5.51 -16.80
CA GLU A 57 -23.78 5.62 -15.51
C GLU A 57 -23.23 6.79 -14.69
N ALA A 58 -21.90 6.96 -14.68
CA ALA A 58 -21.24 8.03 -13.94
C ALA A 58 -21.56 9.41 -14.50
N LEU A 59 -21.53 9.61 -15.82
CA LEU A 59 -21.94 10.86 -16.48
C LEU A 59 -23.40 11.18 -16.19
N THR A 60 -24.29 10.18 -16.28
CA THR A 60 -25.72 10.36 -15.99
C THR A 60 -25.96 10.68 -14.52
N ALA A 61 -25.19 10.11 -13.60
CA ALA A 61 -25.25 10.42 -12.19
C ALA A 61 -24.73 11.83 -11.91
N ALA A 62 -23.56 12.19 -12.45
CA ALA A 62 -22.91 13.49 -12.26
C ALA A 62 -23.75 14.64 -12.82
N ALA A 63 -24.33 14.48 -14.01
CA ALA A 63 -25.23 15.47 -14.61
C ALA A 63 -26.51 15.68 -13.77
N ARG A 64 -27.00 14.64 -13.10
CA ARG A 64 -28.20 14.72 -12.25
C ARG A 64 -27.91 15.30 -10.86
N SER A 65 -26.77 14.93 -10.26
CA SER A 65 -26.40 15.39 -8.92
C SER A 65 -25.76 16.78 -8.92
N GLY A 66 -25.11 17.18 -10.02
CA GLY A 66 -24.25 18.36 -10.04
C GLY A 66 -22.92 18.15 -9.31
N GLU A 67 -22.59 16.90 -8.93
CA GLU A 67 -21.36 16.53 -8.26
C GLU A 67 -20.58 15.52 -9.10
N LYS A 68 -19.24 15.52 -8.99
CA LYS A 68 -18.43 14.50 -9.64
C LYS A 68 -18.71 13.11 -9.08
N VAL A 69 -18.72 12.11 -9.94
CA VAL A 69 -19.03 10.71 -9.58
C VAL A 69 -17.90 9.79 -10.04
N GLU A 70 -17.39 8.95 -9.14
CA GLU A 70 -16.32 8.02 -9.47
C GLU A 70 -16.82 6.81 -10.27
N ILE A 71 -15.96 6.32 -11.17
CA ILE A 71 -16.15 5.13 -11.99
C ILE A 71 -15.37 3.97 -11.36
N LEU A 72 -16.04 3.16 -10.53
CA LEU A 72 -15.34 2.17 -9.71
C LEU A 72 -14.73 1.01 -10.52
N ALA A 73 -15.25 0.69 -11.70
CA ALA A 73 -14.64 -0.33 -12.57
C ALA A 73 -13.29 0.10 -13.16
N MET A 74 -12.96 1.40 -13.08
CA MET A 74 -11.68 1.95 -13.53
C MET A 74 -10.74 2.30 -12.37
N ARG A 75 -11.14 2.00 -11.14
CA ARG A 75 -10.30 2.20 -9.96
C ARG A 75 -9.17 1.16 -9.96
N THR A 76 -7.96 1.63 -9.70
CA THR A 76 -6.78 0.79 -9.44
C THR A 76 -6.16 1.17 -8.10
N GLU A 77 -5.06 0.52 -7.73
CA GLU A 77 -4.26 0.84 -6.55
C GLU A 77 -3.73 2.28 -6.57
N ARG A 78 -3.53 2.84 -7.78
CA ARG A 78 -2.89 4.15 -8.04
C ARG A 78 -3.76 5.13 -8.83
N ARG A 79 -5.01 4.78 -9.15
CA ARG A 79 -5.85 5.60 -10.04
C ARG A 79 -7.30 5.66 -9.60
N GLU A 80 -7.86 6.85 -9.73
CA GLU A 80 -9.29 7.13 -9.66
C GLU A 80 -9.73 7.89 -10.91
N ILE A 81 -10.90 7.53 -11.45
CA ILE A 81 -11.52 8.28 -12.55
C ILE A 81 -12.89 8.77 -12.11
N TYR A 82 -13.15 10.05 -12.35
CA TYR A 82 -14.40 10.72 -12.03
C TYR A 82 -15.04 11.27 -13.30
N ALA A 83 -16.35 11.10 -13.43
CA ALA A 83 -17.18 11.86 -14.37
C ALA A 83 -17.56 13.20 -13.72
N GLU A 84 -17.36 14.29 -14.45
CA GLU A 84 -17.72 15.64 -14.02
C GLU A 84 -19.13 16.01 -14.54
N PRO A 85 -19.86 16.91 -13.84
CA PRO A 85 -21.20 17.33 -14.28
C PRO A 85 -21.25 18.02 -15.65
N ASP A 86 -20.13 18.57 -16.12
CA ASP A 86 -19.99 19.22 -17.42
C ASP A 86 -19.76 18.25 -18.58
N GLY A 87 -19.71 16.95 -18.29
CA GLY A 87 -19.49 15.89 -19.27
C GLY A 87 -18.03 15.51 -19.50
N THR A 88 -17.09 16.14 -18.79
CA THR A 88 -15.67 15.78 -18.84
C THR A 88 -15.32 14.66 -17.84
N PHE A 89 -14.07 14.17 -17.90
CA PHE A 89 -13.54 13.22 -16.93
C PHE A 89 -12.28 13.78 -16.26
N THR A 90 -12.16 13.56 -14.95
CA THR A 90 -10.96 13.85 -14.18
C THR A 90 -10.30 12.55 -13.75
N ALA A 91 -9.01 12.41 -14.05
CA ALA A 91 -8.16 11.35 -13.52
C ALA A 91 -7.34 11.86 -12.34
N ARG A 92 -7.30 11.08 -11.25
CA ARG A 92 -6.35 11.25 -10.16
C ARG A 92 -5.40 10.07 -10.15
N GLU A 93 -4.13 10.35 -10.39
CA GLU A 93 -3.04 9.36 -10.40
C GLU A 93 -2.15 9.58 -9.17
N PHE A 94 -1.68 8.49 -8.57
CA PHE A 94 -0.80 8.49 -7.40
C PHE A 94 0.55 7.85 -7.76
N THR A 95 1.63 8.41 -7.22
CA THR A 95 2.99 7.86 -7.43
C THR A 95 3.13 6.49 -6.77
N ASP A 96 2.59 6.35 -5.56
CA ASP A 96 2.57 5.10 -4.79
C ASP A 96 1.12 4.59 -4.67
N PRO A 97 0.93 3.27 -4.48
CA PRO A 97 -0.38 2.74 -4.12
C PRO A 97 -0.94 3.43 -2.89
N VAL A 98 -2.22 3.78 -2.95
CA VAL A 98 -2.95 4.31 -1.78
C VAL A 98 -4.03 3.36 -1.29
N ARG A 99 -4.32 2.32 -2.07
CA ARG A 99 -5.28 1.27 -1.75
C ARG A 99 -4.85 -0.07 -2.32
N THR A 100 -5.40 -1.15 -1.77
CA THR A 100 -5.27 -2.51 -2.28
C THR A 100 -6.63 -3.22 -2.25
N PHE A 101 -6.79 -4.27 -3.05
CA PHE A 101 -8.01 -5.06 -3.07
C PHE A 101 -7.82 -6.31 -2.20
N GLN A 102 -8.52 -6.36 -1.07
CA GLN A 102 -8.41 -7.42 -0.08
C GLN A 102 -9.80 -7.86 0.39
N ASP A 103 -9.99 -9.18 0.52
CA ASP A 103 -11.23 -9.79 1.03
C ASP A 103 -12.50 -9.32 0.29
N GLY A 104 -12.38 -9.07 -1.02
CA GLY A 104 -13.50 -8.64 -1.86
C GLY A 104 -13.82 -7.14 -1.79
N SER A 105 -12.95 -6.32 -1.17
CA SER A 105 -13.16 -4.88 -1.05
C SER A 105 -11.87 -4.09 -1.24
N TRP A 106 -12.01 -2.82 -1.64
CA TRP A 106 -10.89 -1.88 -1.62
C TRP A 106 -10.67 -1.39 -0.18
N VAL A 107 -9.44 -1.50 0.29
CA VAL A 107 -8.99 -0.98 1.58
C VAL A 107 -7.82 -0.03 1.38
N ASP A 108 -7.69 0.96 2.25
CA ASP A 108 -6.53 1.85 2.24
C ASP A 108 -5.26 1.06 2.61
N ILE A 109 -4.13 1.49 2.05
CA ILE A 109 -2.82 0.92 2.42
C ILE A 109 -2.56 1.20 3.90
N ASP A 110 -2.23 0.14 4.66
CA ASP A 110 -1.84 0.20 6.06
C ASP A 110 -0.61 -0.68 6.25
N THR A 111 0.57 -0.05 6.26
CA THR A 111 1.86 -0.72 6.40
C THR A 111 2.18 -1.12 7.84
N THR A 112 1.27 -0.89 8.81
CA THR A 112 1.49 -1.28 10.21
C THR A 112 1.66 -2.79 10.31
N LEU A 113 2.81 -3.22 10.85
CA LEU A 113 3.16 -4.62 10.99
C LEU A 113 2.41 -5.28 12.15
N VAL A 114 1.92 -6.49 11.90
CA VAL A 114 1.27 -7.34 12.87
C VAL A 114 1.85 -8.75 12.80
N ARG A 115 1.84 -9.45 13.94
CA ARG A 115 2.22 -10.87 14.01
C ARG A 115 1.04 -11.73 13.61
N HIS A 116 1.29 -12.72 12.75
CA HIS A 116 0.31 -13.71 12.33
C HIS A 116 0.45 -15.01 13.13
N GLY A 117 -0.60 -15.83 13.11
CA GLY A 117 -0.65 -17.10 13.86
C GLY A 117 0.31 -18.17 13.34
N ASP A 118 0.87 -17.98 12.14
CA ASP A 118 1.87 -18.85 11.52
C ASP A 118 3.32 -18.48 11.88
N GLY A 119 3.52 -17.43 12.70
CA GLY A 119 4.82 -16.93 13.13
C GLY A 119 5.32 -15.73 12.34
N THR A 120 4.79 -15.47 11.14
CA THR A 120 5.24 -14.37 10.30
C THR A 120 4.81 -13.00 10.82
N VAL A 121 5.50 -11.97 10.35
CA VAL A 121 5.14 -10.56 10.56
C VAL A 121 4.78 -9.97 9.21
N ALA A 122 3.61 -9.36 9.06
CA ALA A 122 3.21 -8.74 7.79
C ALA A 122 2.47 -7.41 8.02
N PRO A 123 2.50 -6.48 7.04
CA PRO A 123 1.65 -5.29 7.08
C PRO A 123 0.18 -5.68 7.01
N LYS A 124 -0.70 -4.84 7.55
CA LYS A 124 -2.15 -5.07 7.48
C LYS A 124 -2.70 -5.01 6.06
N ALA A 125 -2.17 -4.12 5.22
CA ALA A 125 -2.59 -3.96 3.83
C ALA A 125 -1.49 -3.30 2.97
N THR A 126 -1.01 -4.03 1.96
CA THR A 126 -0.06 -3.55 0.92
C THR A 126 -0.55 -3.97 -0.47
N ALA A 127 -0.06 -3.30 -1.51
CA ALA A 127 -0.38 -3.60 -2.91
C ALA A 127 0.28 -4.91 -3.41
N VAL A 128 1.30 -5.38 -2.70
CA VAL A 128 1.95 -6.67 -2.92
C VAL A 128 1.82 -7.53 -1.66
N GLY A 129 1.91 -8.85 -1.81
CA GLY A 129 2.10 -9.73 -0.67
C GLY A 129 3.47 -9.49 -0.08
N LEU A 130 3.54 -9.14 1.20
CA LEU A 130 4.78 -8.91 1.92
C LEU A 130 4.72 -9.63 3.26
N SER A 131 5.79 -10.33 3.62
CA SER A 131 5.98 -10.88 4.96
C SER A 131 7.43 -10.82 5.37
N PHE A 132 7.65 -10.74 6.67
CA PHE A 132 8.94 -10.79 7.35
C PHE A 132 8.98 -11.98 8.31
N SER A 133 10.19 -12.46 8.60
CA SER A 133 10.40 -13.53 9.57
C SER A 133 9.95 -13.14 10.99
N GLY A 134 9.38 -14.11 11.70
CA GLY A 134 9.13 -14.00 13.14
C GLY A 134 10.37 -14.23 13.99
N GLY A 135 11.51 -14.60 13.37
CA GLY A 135 12.74 -15.05 14.01
C GLY A 135 12.94 -16.57 13.97
N GLU A 136 12.15 -17.29 13.17
CA GLU A 136 12.29 -18.73 13.02
C GLU A 136 13.56 -19.10 12.23
N PRO A 137 14.34 -20.10 12.67
CA PRO A 137 15.52 -20.56 11.95
C PRO A 137 15.21 -21.05 10.53
N GLY A 138 16.13 -20.77 9.60
CA GLY A 138 16.06 -21.29 8.23
C GLY A 138 14.91 -20.74 7.39
N ARG A 139 14.33 -19.60 7.79
CA ARG A 139 13.32 -18.87 7.00
C ARG A 139 13.93 -17.61 6.37
N PRO A 140 13.46 -17.20 5.17
CA PRO A 140 13.77 -15.87 4.63
C PRO A 140 13.36 -14.78 5.62
N PHE A 141 14.16 -13.72 5.71
CA PHE A 141 13.83 -12.58 6.58
C PHE A 141 12.78 -11.65 5.95
N ALA A 142 12.66 -11.69 4.62
CA ALA A 142 11.65 -10.98 3.85
C ALA A 142 11.22 -11.80 2.64
N THR A 143 9.92 -11.82 2.36
CA THR A 143 9.32 -12.47 1.19
C THR A 143 8.31 -11.52 0.56
N LEU A 144 8.47 -11.27 -0.74
CA LEU A 144 7.56 -10.52 -1.61
C LEU A 144 6.83 -11.48 -2.55
N ASN A 145 5.53 -11.28 -2.71
CA ASN A 145 4.70 -12.01 -3.66
C ASN A 145 3.83 -11.06 -4.48
N GLN A 146 3.85 -11.21 -5.79
CA GLN A 146 2.96 -10.48 -6.68
C GLN A 146 2.46 -11.40 -7.78
N ALA A 147 1.13 -11.58 -7.85
CA ALA A 147 0.47 -12.44 -8.85
C ALA A 147 1.07 -13.86 -8.94
N GLY A 148 1.48 -14.45 -7.81
CA GLY A 148 2.08 -15.79 -7.78
C GLY A 148 3.53 -15.85 -8.27
N ARG A 149 4.23 -14.72 -8.25
CA ARG A 149 5.69 -14.62 -8.40
C ARG A 149 6.29 -14.23 -7.07
N GLU A 150 7.31 -14.97 -6.65
CA GLU A 150 7.89 -14.81 -5.33
C GLU A 150 9.37 -14.44 -5.41
N LEU A 151 9.76 -13.51 -4.55
CA LEU A 151 11.15 -13.16 -4.28
C LEU A 151 11.36 -13.18 -2.77
N ALA A 152 12.38 -13.90 -2.31
CA ALA A 152 12.69 -14.03 -0.90
C ALA A 152 14.17 -13.70 -0.64
N LEU A 153 14.43 -12.96 0.45
CA LEU A 153 15.77 -12.66 0.90
C LEU A 153 16.08 -13.44 2.18
N THR A 154 17.22 -14.12 2.19
CA THR A 154 17.70 -14.90 3.34
C THR A 154 18.92 -14.25 3.98
N TRP A 155 19.07 -14.50 5.28
CA TRP A 155 20.20 -14.01 6.07
C TRP A 155 21.21 -15.14 6.30
N PRO A 156 22.36 -15.16 5.60
CA PRO A 156 23.28 -16.29 5.66
C PRO A 156 24.26 -16.25 6.85
N TYR A 157 24.19 -15.21 7.69
CA TYR A 157 25.18 -14.95 8.75
C TYR A 157 24.80 -15.49 10.13
N GLY A 158 23.69 -16.23 10.22
CA GLY A 158 23.21 -16.83 11.45
C GLY A 158 21.69 -16.79 11.55
N GLU A 159 21.18 -17.16 12.72
CA GLU A 159 19.76 -17.08 13.02
C GLU A 159 19.39 -15.65 13.42
N LEU A 160 18.25 -15.16 12.91
CA LEU A 160 17.68 -13.89 13.32
C LEU A 160 16.78 -14.12 14.53
N SER A 161 17.01 -13.38 15.61
CA SER A 161 16.10 -13.37 16.77
C SER A 161 14.75 -12.76 16.40
N ALA A 162 13.72 -12.98 17.22
CA ALA A 162 12.42 -12.36 16.97
C ALA A 162 12.51 -10.82 16.91
N PRO A 163 11.92 -10.16 15.90
CA PRO A 163 12.09 -8.73 15.72
C PRO A 163 11.26 -7.93 16.72
N VAL A 164 11.71 -6.72 17.05
CA VAL A 164 10.90 -5.70 17.72
C VAL A 164 10.13 -4.92 16.67
N LEU A 165 8.81 -4.77 16.86
CA LEU A 165 7.94 -4.08 15.89
C LEU A 165 7.68 -2.63 16.33
N ASP A 166 7.75 -1.71 15.38
CA ASP A 166 7.38 -0.30 15.54
C ASP A 166 6.73 0.22 14.25
N GLY A 167 5.42 0.39 14.27
CA GLY A 167 4.64 0.82 13.09
C GLY A 167 4.89 -0.10 11.90
N ALA A 168 5.50 0.43 10.84
CA ALA A 168 5.84 -0.30 9.62
C ALA A 168 7.21 -1.01 9.66
N SER A 169 7.95 -0.90 10.77
CA SER A 169 9.32 -1.38 10.90
C SER A 169 9.42 -2.61 11.82
N ALA A 170 10.31 -3.53 11.47
CA ALA A 170 10.71 -4.67 12.28
C ALA A 170 12.24 -4.70 12.43
N THR A 171 12.73 -4.67 13.66
CA THR A 171 14.17 -4.66 13.96
C THR A 171 14.61 -5.99 14.58
N TYR A 172 15.47 -6.70 13.87
CA TYR A 172 16.20 -7.87 14.34
C TYR A 172 17.48 -7.41 15.02
N LYS A 173 17.50 -7.49 16.35
CA LYS A 173 18.65 -7.06 17.17
C LYS A 173 19.82 -8.03 17.02
N ASP A 174 21.03 -7.46 16.98
CA ASP A 174 22.28 -8.21 16.89
C ASP A 174 22.28 -9.28 15.77
N ALA A 175 21.75 -8.91 14.60
CA ALA A 175 21.79 -9.74 13.39
C ALA A 175 23.23 -10.08 12.98
N LEU A 176 24.17 -9.18 13.28
CA LEU A 176 25.57 -9.48 13.58
C LEU A 176 25.89 -8.88 14.96
N PRO A 177 27.00 -9.27 15.63
CA PRO A 177 27.40 -8.64 16.88
C PRO A 177 27.48 -7.10 16.76
N GLY A 178 26.59 -6.39 17.46
CA GLY A 178 26.53 -4.93 17.44
C GLY A 178 25.96 -4.31 16.15
N VAL A 179 25.31 -5.09 15.29
CA VAL A 179 24.62 -4.63 14.07
C VAL A 179 23.20 -5.16 14.04
N ASP A 180 22.24 -4.25 13.93
CA ASP A 180 20.83 -4.61 13.77
C ASP A 180 20.45 -4.68 12.29
N LEU A 181 19.58 -5.62 11.93
CA LEU A 181 18.86 -5.61 10.66
C LEU A 181 17.48 -5.01 10.91
N THR A 182 17.16 -3.89 10.26
CA THR A 182 15.83 -3.29 10.30
C THR A 182 15.19 -3.38 8.94
N VAL A 183 14.00 -3.97 8.86
CA VAL A 183 13.18 -4.00 7.64
C VAL A 183 11.96 -3.10 7.83
N ARG A 184 11.51 -2.46 6.75
CA ARG A 184 10.38 -1.53 6.77
C ARG A 184 9.45 -1.83 5.61
N ALA A 185 8.18 -2.07 5.90
CA ALA A 185 7.15 -2.23 4.88
C ALA A 185 6.82 -0.89 4.20
N GLU A 186 6.65 -0.97 2.88
CA GLU A 186 6.21 0.12 2.00
C GLU A 186 4.94 -0.30 1.27
N ALA A 187 4.30 0.61 0.53
CA ALA A 187 3.00 0.36 -0.07
C ALA A 187 3.01 -0.80 -1.08
N ASP A 188 4.09 -0.96 -1.85
CA ASP A 188 4.30 -2.00 -2.88
C ASP A 188 5.65 -2.73 -2.72
N GLY A 189 6.28 -2.66 -1.56
CA GLY A 189 7.60 -3.23 -1.35
C GLY A 189 8.09 -3.14 0.08
N PHE A 190 9.41 -3.19 0.25
CA PHE A 190 10.05 -2.96 1.53
C PHE A 190 11.47 -2.41 1.36
N GLY A 191 11.94 -1.68 2.36
CA GLY A 191 13.35 -1.32 2.53
C GLY A 191 13.99 -2.14 3.65
N HIS A 192 15.32 -2.29 3.61
CA HIS A 192 16.08 -2.83 4.73
C HIS A 192 17.36 -2.04 4.99
N LEU A 193 17.75 -1.98 6.25
CA LEU A 193 18.88 -1.22 6.76
C LEU A 193 19.71 -2.10 7.69
N LEU A 194 21.03 -1.92 7.63
CA LEU A 194 21.96 -2.44 8.63
C LEU A 194 22.43 -1.29 9.50
N VAL A 195 22.02 -1.32 10.76
CA VAL A 195 22.31 -0.27 11.73
C VAL A 195 23.49 -0.73 12.57
N VAL A 196 24.64 -0.12 12.34
CA VAL A 196 25.87 -0.40 13.08
C VAL A 196 25.85 0.41 14.37
N ASN A 197 25.70 -0.27 15.51
CA ASN A 197 25.49 0.38 16.80
C ASN A 197 26.80 0.76 17.52
N THR A 198 27.93 0.16 17.14
CA THR A 198 29.21 0.36 17.82
C THR A 198 30.38 0.54 16.83
N PRO A 199 31.42 1.32 17.18
CA PRO A 199 32.64 1.41 16.37
C PRO A 199 33.32 0.06 16.16
N GLU A 200 33.26 -0.83 17.15
CA GLU A 200 33.83 -2.18 17.06
C GLU A 200 33.10 -3.02 16.01
N ALA A 201 31.77 -2.92 15.94
CA ALA A 201 30.98 -3.58 14.90
C ALA A 201 31.27 -3.03 13.50
N ALA A 202 31.57 -1.73 13.36
CA ALA A 202 31.95 -1.13 12.08
C ALA A 202 33.26 -1.71 11.51
N ALA A 203 34.11 -2.29 12.37
CA ALA A 203 35.34 -2.97 11.96
C ALA A 203 35.12 -4.43 11.53
N ASP A 204 33.89 -4.95 11.58
CA ASP A 204 33.59 -6.31 11.15
C ASP A 204 33.83 -6.44 9.63
N PRO A 205 34.74 -7.35 9.20
CA PRO A 205 35.08 -7.50 7.78
C PRO A 205 33.89 -7.93 6.92
N ARG A 206 32.83 -8.52 7.50
CA ARG A 206 31.61 -8.91 6.77
C ARG A 206 30.83 -7.69 6.26
N LEU A 207 30.93 -6.55 6.93
CA LEU A 207 30.25 -5.32 6.51
C LEU A 207 30.89 -4.68 5.26
N ALA A 208 32.13 -5.04 4.92
CA ALA A 208 32.79 -4.55 3.71
C ALA A 208 32.16 -5.11 2.42
N LYS A 209 31.61 -6.33 2.49
CA LYS A 209 30.87 -6.96 1.39
C LYS A 209 29.82 -7.89 1.98
N LEU A 210 28.59 -7.40 2.06
CA LEU A 210 27.47 -8.20 2.50
C LEU A 210 26.79 -8.88 1.30
N GLU A 211 26.59 -10.19 1.42
CA GLU A 211 25.88 -11.02 0.46
C GLU A 211 24.64 -11.56 1.15
N LEU A 212 23.47 -11.13 0.68
CA LEU A 212 22.19 -11.70 1.07
C LEU A 212 21.89 -12.89 0.17
N GLY A 213 21.27 -13.93 0.71
CA GLY A 213 20.73 -14.98 -0.14
C GLY A 213 19.45 -14.48 -0.83
N LEU A 214 19.25 -14.93 -2.07
CA LEU A 214 18.12 -14.55 -2.90
C LEU A 214 17.52 -15.81 -3.50
N ASP A 215 16.27 -16.09 -3.16
CA ASP A 215 15.48 -17.18 -3.70
C ASP A 215 14.31 -16.61 -4.50
N THR A 216 13.97 -17.24 -5.62
CA THR A 216 12.86 -16.80 -6.48
C THR A 216 11.99 -17.95 -6.95
N ASP A 217 10.71 -17.66 -7.15
CA ASP A 217 9.77 -18.55 -7.85
C ASP A 217 9.09 -17.80 -9.01
N GLY A 218 9.26 -18.34 -10.22
CA GLY A 218 8.72 -17.75 -11.46
C GLY A 218 9.42 -16.46 -11.92
N LEU A 219 10.57 -16.10 -11.36
CA LEU A 219 11.30 -14.87 -11.70
C LEU A 219 12.72 -15.13 -12.22
N THR A 220 13.14 -14.30 -13.17
CA THR A 220 14.53 -14.14 -13.59
C THR A 220 15.06 -12.81 -13.08
N VAL A 221 16.15 -12.83 -12.31
CA VAL A 221 16.75 -11.62 -11.73
C VAL A 221 18.00 -11.24 -12.52
N THR A 222 18.11 -9.96 -12.88
CA THR A 222 19.24 -9.40 -13.59
C THR A 222 19.70 -8.10 -12.93
N GLU A 223 20.99 -7.82 -13.02
CA GLU A 223 21.55 -6.52 -12.65
C GLU A 223 21.57 -5.61 -13.88
N THR A 224 21.11 -4.38 -13.71
CA THR A 224 21.11 -3.36 -14.76
C THR A 224 22.46 -2.63 -14.80
N THR A 225 22.70 -1.86 -15.86
CA THR A 225 23.93 -1.06 -15.98
C THR A 225 24.08 0.02 -14.90
N SER A 226 23.00 0.40 -14.21
CA SER A 226 23.05 1.34 -13.08
C SER A 226 23.38 0.67 -11.73
N GLY A 227 23.50 -0.67 -11.70
CA GLY A 227 23.67 -1.45 -10.48
C GLY A 227 22.38 -1.67 -9.70
N ALA A 228 21.23 -1.42 -10.33
CA ALA A 228 19.92 -1.81 -9.80
C ALA A 228 19.62 -3.28 -10.16
N LEU A 229 18.78 -3.94 -9.38
CA LEU A 229 18.26 -5.27 -9.69
C LEU A 229 16.88 -5.16 -10.33
N LYS A 230 16.63 -6.05 -11.28
CA LYS A 230 15.33 -6.21 -11.94
C LYS A 230 14.94 -7.68 -11.92
N ALA A 231 13.77 -7.98 -11.39
CA ALA A 231 13.16 -9.31 -11.40
C ALA A 231 12.00 -9.33 -12.39
N GLU A 232 12.14 -10.13 -13.44
CA GLU A 232 11.15 -10.27 -14.51
C GLU A 232 10.44 -11.61 -14.41
N ASP A 233 9.15 -11.63 -14.76
CA ASP A 233 8.38 -12.86 -14.92
C ASP A 233 9.06 -13.77 -15.95
N ALA A 234 9.47 -14.96 -15.53
CA ALA A 234 10.23 -15.88 -16.36
C ALA A 234 9.43 -16.45 -17.55
N ALA A 235 8.09 -16.38 -17.51
CA ALA A 235 7.21 -16.90 -18.56
C ALA A 235 6.84 -15.83 -19.60
N VAL A 236 6.57 -14.59 -19.18
CA VAL A 236 6.08 -13.52 -20.07
C VAL A 236 7.03 -12.32 -20.24
N GLY A 237 8.08 -12.20 -19.42
CA GLY A 237 9.14 -11.19 -19.57
C GLY A 237 8.78 -9.78 -19.09
N GLY A 238 7.75 -9.62 -18.26
CA GLY A 238 7.40 -8.32 -17.65
C GLY A 238 8.13 -8.11 -16.32
N THR A 239 8.53 -6.88 -16.01
CA THR A 239 9.05 -6.52 -14.68
C THR A 239 8.01 -6.81 -13.60
N VAL A 240 8.42 -7.50 -12.54
CA VAL A 240 7.60 -7.72 -11.34
C VAL A 240 8.16 -6.93 -10.15
N PHE A 241 9.46 -7.07 -9.88
CA PHE A 241 10.14 -6.35 -8.79
C PHE A 241 11.38 -5.64 -9.31
N GLU A 242 11.72 -4.51 -8.67
CA GLU A 242 12.96 -3.78 -8.92
C GLU A 242 13.56 -3.34 -7.58
N ALA A 243 14.88 -3.29 -7.51
CA ALA A 243 15.58 -2.74 -6.36
C ALA A 243 16.66 -1.77 -6.84
N GLY A 244 16.66 -0.55 -6.30
CA GLY A 244 17.69 0.43 -6.59
C GLY A 244 19.08 -0.05 -6.15
N LYS A 245 20.12 0.63 -6.67
CA LYS A 245 21.50 0.37 -6.23
C LYS A 245 21.62 0.59 -4.72
N PRO A 246 22.18 -0.38 -3.95
CA PRO A 246 22.40 -0.21 -2.52
C PRO A 246 23.29 1.00 -2.22
N ALA A 247 22.98 1.70 -1.14
CA ALA A 247 23.75 2.84 -0.66
C ALA A 247 24.09 2.68 0.82
N MET A 248 25.24 3.22 1.23
CA MET A 248 25.68 3.32 2.62
C MET A 248 25.91 4.79 2.96
N TRP A 249 25.57 5.19 4.19
CA TRP A 249 25.76 6.55 4.66
C TRP A 249 26.21 6.57 6.12
N ASP A 250 26.91 7.65 6.50
CA ASP A 250 27.21 7.97 7.89
C ASP A 250 26.08 8.82 8.48
N SER A 251 25.39 8.28 9.49
CA SER A 251 24.26 8.95 10.14
C SER A 251 24.69 10.12 11.03
N ALA A 252 25.96 10.21 11.44
CA ALA A 252 26.46 11.33 12.26
C ALA A 252 26.39 12.69 11.54
N ALA A 253 26.29 12.69 10.20
CA ALA A 253 26.19 13.90 9.37
C ALA A 253 24.74 14.37 9.15
N VAL A 254 23.73 13.59 9.57
CA VAL A 254 22.32 13.90 9.31
C VAL A 254 21.63 14.33 10.61
N LYS A 255 21.36 15.63 10.75
CA LYS A 255 20.25 16.07 11.61
C LYS A 255 18.98 15.88 10.81
N GLU A 256 18.17 14.87 11.14
CA GLU A 256 16.79 14.80 10.68
C GLU A 256 16.11 16.12 11.06
N ALA A 257 15.79 16.93 10.05
CA ALA A 257 14.89 18.03 10.25
C ALA A 257 13.54 17.40 10.58
N GLU A 258 13.02 17.64 11.78
CA GLU A 258 11.69 17.21 12.18
C GLU A 258 10.71 17.52 11.03
N SER A 259 10.00 16.49 10.59
CA SER A 259 8.89 16.65 9.64
C SER A 259 7.74 17.34 10.37
N GLY A 260 7.87 18.67 10.55
CA GLY A 260 6.75 19.51 10.94
C GLY A 260 5.66 19.43 9.86
N PRO A 261 4.38 19.67 10.20
CA PRO A 261 3.29 19.69 9.23
C PRO A 261 3.47 20.90 8.33
N GLN A 262 4.30 20.76 7.32
CA GLN A 262 4.73 21.84 6.45
C GLN A 262 3.87 21.78 5.19
N GLY A 263 2.75 22.52 5.25
CA GLY A 263 1.87 22.74 4.12
C GLY A 263 2.53 23.51 2.96
N PRO A 264 1.76 23.84 1.91
CA PRO A 264 2.28 24.34 0.62
C PRO A 264 3.25 25.54 0.73
N ALA A 265 3.08 26.40 1.74
CA ALA A 265 3.92 27.57 1.97
C ALA A 265 5.39 27.22 2.31
N ALA A 266 5.64 26.07 2.93
CA ALA A 266 6.99 25.62 3.24
C ALA A 266 7.73 25.15 1.97
N VAL A 267 7.03 24.49 1.06
CA VAL A 267 7.55 24.08 -0.26
C VAL A 267 7.94 25.31 -1.07
N SER A 268 7.10 26.34 -1.11
CA SER A 268 7.43 27.61 -1.79
C SER A 268 8.67 28.29 -1.19
N LYS A 269 8.82 28.24 0.14
CA LYS A 269 9.96 28.84 0.84
C LYS A 269 11.27 28.06 0.63
N ALA A 270 11.19 26.73 0.52
CA ALA A 270 12.32 25.87 0.17
C ALA A 270 12.78 26.12 -1.28
N LEU A 271 11.84 26.22 -2.22
CA LEU A 271 12.12 26.53 -3.63
C LEU A 271 12.73 27.93 -3.80
N THR A 272 12.28 28.91 -3.02
CA THR A 272 12.85 30.27 -3.05
C THR A 272 14.28 30.29 -2.49
N ARG A 273 14.59 29.51 -1.45
CA ARG A 273 15.96 29.37 -0.96
C ARG A 273 16.88 28.67 -1.96
N ALA A 274 16.40 27.65 -2.65
CA ALA A 274 17.16 26.96 -3.69
C ALA A 274 17.48 27.90 -4.87
N ALA A 275 16.55 28.80 -5.23
CA ALA A 275 16.77 29.80 -6.27
C ALA A 275 17.76 30.90 -5.87
N VAL A 276 17.85 31.25 -4.58
CA VAL A 276 18.81 32.26 -4.07
C VAL A 276 20.23 31.69 -3.89
N ALA A 277 20.36 30.37 -3.76
CA ALA A 277 21.67 29.71 -3.67
C ALA A 277 22.35 29.49 -5.03
N ALA A 278 21.67 29.79 -6.14
CA ALA A 278 22.22 29.71 -7.48
C ALA A 278 22.57 31.12 -8.00
N ASP A 279 23.73 31.64 -7.61
CA ASP A 279 24.37 32.75 -8.34
C ASP A 279 25.05 32.19 -9.62
N PRO A 280 25.07 32.91 -10.75
CA PRO A 280 25.51 32.38 -12.03
C PRO A 280 27.04 32.32 -12.11
N ALA A 281 27.55 31.25 -12.71
CA ALA A 281 28.97 31.10 -13.03
C ALA A 281 29.48 32.27 -13.93
N PRO A 282 30.73 32.74 -13.75
CA PRO A 282 31.27 33.81 -14.58
C PRO A 282 31.43 33.35 -16.04
N SER A 283 30.87 34.13 -16.96
CA SER A 283 31.04 33.98 -18.40
C SER A 283 32.50 34.27 -18.80
N ALA A 284 33.18 33.27 -19.35
CA ALA A 284 34.43 33.48 -20.06
C ALA A 284 34.13 33.99 -21.48
N ALA A 285 34.55 35.22 -21.77
CA ALA A 285 34.53 35.78 -23.12
C ALA A 285 35.70 35.22 -23.95
N PRO A 286 35.55 35.04 -25.27
CA PRO A 286 36.66 34.69 -26.15
C PRO A 286 37.46 35.95 -26.55
N GLU A 287 38.78 35.88 -26.52
CA GLU A 287 39.66 36.91 -27.11
C GLU A 287 39.94 36.63 -28.61
N PRO A 288 40.27 37.68 -29.40
CA PRO A 288 40.34 37.64 -30.86
C PRO A 288 41.53 36.88 -31.47
#